data_AF-A0A5C9CDM0-F1
#
_entry.id   AF-A0A5C9CDM0-F1
#
_cell.length_a   1.000
_cell.length_b   1.000
_cell.length_c   1.000
_cell.angle_alpha   90.00
_cell.angle_beta   90.00
_cell.angle_gamma   90.00
#
_symmetry.space_group_name_H-M   'P 1'
#
loop_
_entity.id
_entity.type
_entity.pdbx_description
1 polymer ?
#
loop_
_entity_poly.entity_id
_entity_poly.type
_entity_poly.pdbx_seq_one_letter_code
_entity_poly.pdbx_strand_id
1 'polypeptide(L)'
;MQSLFVGKPPRSRIWPTLLMAVLAGCLQAASLAWPWALPETFQRVGLEQGQAWWWGQTLALSVLLLLLQGSDSLRRAAWLGWSFATAWLAGTFG
;
A
#
# COMPACT_ATOMS: atom_id res chain seq x y z
N MET A 1 -13.11 42.32 -6.59
CA MET A 1 -13.16 41.59 -5.31
C MET A 1 -14.00 40.33 -5.48
N GLN A 2 -13.41 39.22 -5.91
CA GLN A 2 -14.07 37.91 -5.94
C GLN A 2 -13.07 36.89 -5.39
N SER A 3 -13.24 36.56 -4.12
CA SER A 3 -12.48 35.54 -3.41
C SER A 3 -12.81 34.18 -4.02
N LEU A 4 -11.87 33.65 -4.80
CA LEU A 4 -11.88 32.27 -5.27
C LEU A 4 -11.89 31.35 -4.05
N PHE A 5 -13.04 30.71 -3.84
CA PHE A 5 -13.24 29.69 -2.83
C PHE A 5 -12.20 28.58 -3.02
N VAL A 6 -11.18 28.58 -2.17
CA VAL A 6 -10.31 27.43 -1.93
C VAL A 6 -11.20 26.35 -1.32
N GLY A 7 -11.81 25.55 -2.19
CA GLY A 7 -12.58 24.38 -1.80
C GLY A 7 -11.65 23.45 -1.03
N LYS A 8 -11.82 23.40 0.30
CA LYS A 8 -11.12 22.42 1.15
C LYS A 8 -11.56 21.05 0.63
N PRO A 9 -10.65 20.22 0.08
CA PRO A 9 -11.05 18.94 -0.47
C PRO A 9 -11.78 18.13 0.61
N PRO A 10 -12.89 17.45 0.27
CA PRO A 10 -13.76 16.81 1.25
C PRO A 10 -12.98 15.84 2.12
N ARG A 11 -13.10 16.01 3.44
CA ARG A 11 -12.42 15.24 4.49
C ARG A 11 -12.71 13.72 4.41
N SER A 12 -13.74 13.30 3.69
CA SER A 12 -14.18 11.90 3.58
C SER A 12 -13.25 11.00 2.78
N ARG A 13 -12.42 11.53 1.87
CA ARG A 13 -11.59 10.71 0.98
C ARG A 13 -10.28 10.22 1.60
N ILE A 14 -9.89 10.72 2.77
CA ILE A 14 -8.59 10.43 3.38
C ILE A 14 -8.51 9.04 4.02
N TRP A 15 -9.61 8.60 4.64
CA TRP A 15 -9.71 7.29 5.29
C TRP A 15 -9.58 6.12 4.30
N PRO A 16 -10.33 6.09 3.18
CA PRO A 16 -10.16 5.00 2.22
C PRO A 16 -8.76 4.98 1.60
N THR A 17 -8.15 6.15 1.32
CA THR A 17 -6.78 6.19 0.80
C THR A 17 -5.73 5.69 1.80
N LEU A 18 -5.90 6.00 3.09
CA LEU A 18 -5.02 5.47 4.14
C LEU A 18 -5.20 3.96 4.31
N LEU A 19 -6.45 3.48 4.29
CA LEU A 19 -6.74 2.05 4.34
C LEU A 19 -6.10 1.32 3.15
N MET A 20 -6.22 1.85 1.93
CA MET A 20 -5.56 1.28 0.75
C MET A 20 -4.03 1.30 0.86
N ALA A 21 -3.44 2.36 1.42
CA ALA A 21 -1.99 2.42 1.66
C ALA A 21 -1.53 1.33 2.64
N VAL A 22 -2.29 1.11 3.72
CA VAL A 22 -2.01 0.05 4.70
C VAL A 22 -2.16 -1.33 4.06
N LEU A 23 -3.25 -1.60 3.34
CA LEU A 23 -3.47 -2.87 2.66
C LEU A 23 -2.38 -3.15 1.61
N ALA A 24 -1.96 -2.15 0.86
CA ALA A 24 -0.85 -2.26 -0.08
C ALA A 24 0.48 -2.56 0.63
N GLY A 25 0.73 -1.95 1.80
CA GLY A 25 1.90 -2.26 2.62
C GLY A 25 1.88 -3.70 3.17
N CYS A 26 0.73 -4.17 3.65
CA CYS A 26 0.55 -5.57 4.05
C CYS A 26 0.74 -6.53 2.88
N LEU A 27 0.25 -6.18 1.69
CA LEU A 27 0.47 -6.98 0.48
C LEU A 27 1.96 -7.03 0.11
N GLN A 28 2.68 -5.92 0.26
CA GLN A 28 4.13 -5.87 0.06
C GLN A 28 4.86 -6.83 1.02
N ALA A 29 4.47 -6.86 2.30
CA ALA A 29 5.01 -7.80 3.29
C ALA A 29 4.68 -9.25 2.94
N ALA A 30 3.43 -9.53 2.55
CA ALA A 30 3.00 -10.87 2.14
C ALA A 30 3.72 -11.37 0.89
N SER A 31 4.19 -10.46 0.03
CA SER A 31 4.86 -10.79 -1.23
C SER A 31 6.37 -11.02 -1.09
N LEU A 32 6.93 -10.92 0.13
CA LEU A 32 8.32 -11.28 0.39
C LEU A 32 8.51 -12.80 0.44
N ALA A 33 9.74 -13.23 0.20
CA ALA A 33 10.14 -14.63 0.29
C ALA A 33 10.09 -15.09 1.76
N TRP A 34 8.94 -15.60 2.16
CA TRP A 34 8.70 -16.09 3.50
C TRP A 34 9.38 -17.46 3.70
N PRO A 35 10.14 -17.67 4.80
CA PRO A 35 10.94 -18.88 5.00
C PRO A 35 10.13 -20.09 5.50
N TRP A 36 8.96 -19.86 6.08
CA TRP A 36 8.03 -20.89 6.55
C TRP A 36 7.17 -21.51 5.43
N ALA A 37 6.74 -22.76 5.65
CA ALA A 37 5.94 -23.52 4.70
C ALA A 37 4.54 -22.91 4.53
N LEU A 38 4.17 -22.62 3.29
CA LEU A 38 2.86 -22.08 2.93
C LEU A 38 1.88 -23.23 2.63
N PRO A 39 0.58 -23.10 2.98
CA PRO A 39 -0.43 -24.09 2.63
C PRO A 39 -0.51 -24.34 1.12
N GLU A 40 -0.76 -25.58 0.69
CA GLU A 40 -0.80 -25.97 -0.73
C GLU A 40 -1.81 -25.17 -1.57
N THR A 41 -2.86 -24.63 -0.93
CA THR A 41 -3.81 -23.73 -1.60
C THR A 41 -3.16 -22.48 -2.18
N PHE A 42 -2.08 -21.98 -1.56
CA PHE A 42 -1.35 -20.80 -2.02
C PHE A 42 -0.37 -21.12 -3.16
N GLN A 43 0.12 -22.36 -3.23
CA GLN A 43 0.97 -22.81 -4.34
C GLN A 43 0.26 -22.68 -5.70
N ARG A 44 -1.06 -22.87 -5.74
CA ARG A 44 -1.88 -22.67 -6.96
C ARG A 44 -1.86 -21.23 -7.48
N VAL A 45 -1.52 -20.27 -6.63
CA VAL A 45 -1.43 -18.84 -6.98
C VAL A 45 0.04 -18.40 -7.18
N GLY A 46 0.97 -19.36 -7.26
CA GLY A 46 2.39 -19.12 -7.45
C GLY A 46 3.12 -18.65 -6.19
N LEU A 47 2.55 -18.89 -5.01
CA LEU A 47 3.20 -18.67 -3.71
C LEU A 47 3.89 -19.97 -3.28
N GLU A 48 5.19 -20.06 -3.58
CA GLU A 48 6.06 -21.15 -3.15
C GLU A 48 6.91 -20.71 -1.95
N GLN A 49 7.25 -21.66 -1.09
CA GLN A 49 8.13 -21.41 0.06
C GLN A 49 9.49 -20.87 -0.42
N GLY A 50 9.94 -19.75 0.15
CA GLY A 50 11.22 -19.13 -0.22
C GLY A 50 11.24 -18.38 -1.55
N GLN A 51 10.12 -18.33 -2.30
CA GLN A 51 10.00 -17.52 -3.52
C GLN A 51 9.32 -16.19 -3.21
N ALA A 52 9.82 -15.13 -3.83
CA ALA A 52 9.18 -13.81 -3.77
C ALA A 52 8.00 -13.77 -4.75
N TRP A 53 6.87 -13.21 -4.29
CA TRP A 53 5.67 -13.10 -5.12
C TRP A 53 5.73 -11.83 -5.98
N TRP A 54 6.40 -11.94 -7.13
CA TRP A 54 6.77 -10.81 -7.98
C TRP A 54 5.58 -9.93 -8.41
N TRP A 55 4.44 -10.53 -8.76
CA TRP A 55 3.28 -9.76 -9.19
C TRP A 55 2.57 -9.09 -8.02
N GLY A 56 2.60 -9.68 -6.83
CA GLY A 56 2.07 -9.08 -5.60
C GLY A 56 2.84 -7.81 -5.21
N GLN A 57 4.17 -7.85 -5.31
CA GLN A 57 5.02 -6.66 -5.13
C GLN A 57 4.71 -5.57 -6.16
N THR A 58 4.57 -5.96 -7.43
CA THR A 58 4.26 -5.02 -8.52
C THR A 58 2.91 -4.34 -8.30
N LEU A 59 1.90 -5.09 -7.84
CA LEU A 59 0.57 -4.57 -7.55
C LEU A 59 0.60 -3.62 -6.35
N ALA A 60 1.30 -3.98 -5.27
CA ALA A 60 1.46 -3.12 -4.09
C ALA A 60 2.09 -1.76 -4.44
N LEU A 61 3.18 -1.76 -5.21
CA LEU A 61 3.85 -0.54 -5.67
C LEU A 61 2.98 0.28 -6.63
N SER A 62 2.24 -0.38 -7.53
CA SER A 62 1.32 0.30 -8.45
C SER A 62 0.20 1.01 -7.70
N VAL A 63 -0.37 0.38 -6.66
CA VAL A 63 -1.38 1.01 -5.78
C VAL A 63 -0.78 2.21 -5.07
N LEU A 64 0.43 2.11 -4.52
CA LEU A 64 1.11 3.25 -3.90
C LEU A 64 1.31 4.40 -4.91
N LEU A 65 1.78 4.12 -6.12
CA LEU A 65 1.96 5.14 -7.16
C LEU A 65 0.65 5.82 -7.56
N LEU A 66 -0.45 5.08 -7.66
CA LEU A 66 -1.78 5.65 -7.94
C LEU A 66 -2.26 6.55 -6.80
N LEU A 67 -2.04 6.14 -5.55
CA LEU A 67 -2.39 6.93 -4.37
C LEU A 67 -1.55 8.22 -4.27
N LEU A 68 -0.27 8.16 -4.62
CA LEU A 68 0.61 9.33 -4.63
C LEU A 68 0.26 10.30 -5.78
N GLN A 69 -0.04 9.79 -6.98
CA GLN A 69 -0.47 10.60 -8.12
C GLN A 69 -1.81 11.31 -7.87
N GLY A 70 -2.71 10.68 -7.11
CA GLY A 70 -3.99 11.28 -6.72
C GLY A 70 -3.92 12.27 -5.55
N SER A 71 -2.73 12.56 -5.01
CA SER A 71 -2.57 13.42 -3.84
C SER A 71 -2.24 14.87 -4.22
N ASP A 72 -3.12 15.80 -3.86
CA ASP A 72 -2.95 17.25 -4.12
C ASP A 72 -1.90 17.94 -3.23
N SER A 73 -1.22 17.20 -2.34
CA SER A 73 -0.28 17.78 -1.37
C SER A 73 0.88 16.85 -1.05
N LEU A 74 2.09 17.42 -1.02
CA LEU A 74 3.31 16.75 -0.56
C LEU A 74 3.15 16.16 0.85
N ARG A 75 2.49 16.88 1.76
CA ARG A 75 2.27 16.40 3.13
C ARG A 75 1.39 15.15 3.15
N ARG A 76 0.36 15.10 2.31
CA ARG A 76 -0.53 13.93 2.21
C ARG A 76 0.17 12.75 1.57
N ALA A 77 0.93 12.99 0.50
CA ALA A 77 1.76 11.98 -0.15
C ALA A 77 2.76 11.35 0.85
N ALA A 78 3.42 12.18 1.67
CA ALA A 78 4.31 11.71 2.72
C ALA A 78 3.60 10.83 3.75
N TRP A 79 2.40 11.20 4.21
CA TRP A 79 1.63 10.36 5.12
C TRP A 79 1.20 9.02 4.50
N LEU A 80 0.77 9.02 3.24
CA LEU A 80 0.42 7.78 2.53
C LEU A 80 1.62 6.84 2.39
N GLY A 81 2.77 7.39 1.97
CA GLY A 81 4.02 6.64 1.90
C GLY A 81 4.46 6.11 3.28
N TRP A 82 4.33 6.93 4.33
CA TRP A 82 4.63 6.51 5.70
C TRP A 82 3.74 5.37 6.18
N SER A 83 2.43 5.46 5.96
CA SER A 83 1.48 4.40 6.33
C SER A 83 1.75 3.10 5.57
N PHE A 84 2.04 3.18 4.27
CA PHE A 84 2.45 2.04 3.46
C PHE A 84 3.72 1.38 4.02
N ALA A 85 4.77 2.17 4.26
CA ALA A 85 6.05 1.67 4.75
C ALA A 85 5.94 1.06 6.15
N THR A 86 5.16 1.68 7.04
CA THR A 86 4.93 1.16 8.39
C THR A 86 4.19 -0.17 8.36
N ALA A 87 3.13 -0.28 7.54
CA ALA A 87 2.38 -1.53 7.39
C ALA A 87 3.25 -2.64 6.77
N TRP A 88 4.10 -2.29 5.80
CA TRP A 88 5.07 -3.22 5.22
C TRP A 88 6.09 -3.72 6.25
N LEU A 89 6.74 -2.81 6.98
CA LEU A 89 7.75 -3.16 7.98
C LEU A 89 7.13 -3.95 9.14
N ALA A 90 5.99 -3.50 9.66
CA ALA A 90 5.27 -4.21 10.73
C ALA A 90 4.82 -5.61 10.28
N GLY A 91 4.37 -5.77 9.03
CA GLY A 91 3.99 -7.08 8.50
C GLY A 91 5.18 -8.01 8.22
N THR A 92 6.38 -7.45 8.02
CA THR A 92 7.60 -8.24 7.73
C THR A 92 8.36 -8.63 9.00
N PHE A 93 8.39 -7.75 10.00
CA PHE A 93 9.22 -7.89 11.20
C PHE A 93 8.43 -7.95 12.52
N GLY A 94 7.10 -7.83 12.47
CA GLY A 94 6.22 -7.89 13.64
C GLY A 94 5.84 -9.30 14.06
#